data_AF-A0A4R9JZY2-F1
#
_entry.id   AF-A0A4R9JZY2-F1
#
_cell.length_a   1.000
_cell.length_b   1.000
_cell.length_c   1.000
_cell.angle_alpha   90.00
_cell.angle_beta   90.00
_cell.angle_gamma   90.00
#
_symmetry.space_group_name_H-M   'P 1'
#
loop_
_entity.id
_entity.type
_entity.pdbx_description
1 polymer ?
#
loop_
_entity_poly.entity_id
_entity_poly.type
_entity_poly.pdbx_seq_one_letter_code
_entity_poly.pdbx_strand_id
1 'polypeptide(L)'
;MDIFQFSYHSIGYISGTIFSVFLLGSLLSLKDKTRQTWILVVYLLFTLFLDFGFLIRTAIFSPAFSKPACFLIALYTSFSNFVLLYFIYSFFGMDKKKGSRSALAIIFSAGLFGFLFYVMKNIDSEVSYNFSIQMFEFQKPESTSPMGSIHFLTFIWILFVVLRQNRIERKKLTADTLDPDDAARAEIKKLVKTSRYFGWAVGIHASFSMMYTIYGFGYLSFSNFQLILTSAISLQLFIYTVLYLNYFPQPSSFMIKVVGVSLATVLILLCVVARISFILIERHYDEARSTEIENLRENLKSGRGNLLPKSVIYLISSSAPKNSFHSEPSEEDGENFISKRMYRTLSFQGNKPVYIIWYTFSTEGRRYEIGYPYETYSRMIHSIVSIIGIILVSSSVFLVLILPYLIRKGLADLKNNPIGFLD
;
A
#
# COMPACT_ATOMS: atom_id res chain seq x y z
N MET A 1 12.15 -18.63 -13.52
CA MET A 1 11.40 -17.46 -13.02
C MET A 1 11.17 -16.46 -14.14
N ASP A 2 9.90 -16.21 -14.41
CA ASP A 2 9.46 -15.09 -15.22
C ASP A 2 9.79 -13.77 -14.51
N ILE A 3 10.08 -12.72 -15.28
CA ILE A 3 10.42 -11.40 -14.73
C ILE A 3 9.20 -10.77 -14.08
N PHE A 4 8.00 -11.03 -14.61
CA PHE A 4 6.74 -10.54 -14.06
C PHE A 4 6.15 -11.59 -13.12
N GLN A 5 6.11 -11.26 -11.85
CA GLN A 5 5.60 -12.15 -10.81
C GLN A 5 4.97 -11.30 -9.71
N PHE A 6 3.66 -11.12 -9.81
CA PHE A 6 2.90 -10.42 -8.78
C PHE A 6 2.96 -11.14 -7.44
N SER A 7 3.35 -10.40 -6.41
CA SER A 7 3.10 -10.76 -5.01
C SER A 7 1.70 -10.37 -4.59
N TYR A 8 1.23 -10.90 -3.46
CA TYR A 8 -0.09 -10.58 -2.94
C TYR A 8 -0.29 -9.08 -2.61
N HIS A 9 0.80 -8.38 -2.27
CA HIS A 9 0.76 -6.94 -2.04
C HIS A 9 0.47 -6.13 -3.31
N SER A 10 0.76 -6.69 -4.49
CA SER A 10 0.56 -6.01 -5.78
C SER A 10 -0.87 -5.52 -5.96
N ILE A 11 -1.86 -6.26 -5.47
CA ILE A 11 -3.28 -5.93 -5.67
C ILE A 11 -3.62 -4.57 -5.07
N GLY A 12 -3.14 -4.30 -3.85
CA GLY A 12 -3.32 -3.01 -3.19
C GLY A 12 -2.70 -1.87 -4.00
N TYR A 13 -1.51 -2.09 -4.55
CA TYR A 13 -0.78 -1.09 -5.31
C TYR A 13 -1.28 -0.93 -6.77
N ILE A 14 -1.83 -1.97 -7.39
CA ILE A 14 -2.58 -1.88 -8.66
C ILE A 14 -3.78 -0.96 -8.45
N SER A 15 -4.57 -1.24 -7.41
CA SER A 15 -5.75 -0.48 -7.02
C SER A 15 -5.41 1.00 -6.75
N GLY A 16 -4.41 1.26 -5.90
CA GLY A 16 -3.90 2.60 -5.63
C GLY A 16 -3.43 3.31 -6.90
N THR A 17 -2.63 2.64 -7.74
CA THR A 17 -2.12 3.20 -9.00
C THR A 17 -3.25 3.59 -9.95
N ILE A 18 -4.22 2.70 -10.19
CA ILE A 18 -5.37 2.98 -11.06
C ILE A 18 -6.14 4.20 -10.56
N PHE A 19 -6.38 4.26 -9.24
CA PHE A 19 -7.15 5.34 -8.66
C PHE A 19 -6.40 6.68 -8.69
N SER A 20 -5.10 6.66 -8.36
CA SER A 20 -4.21 7.82 -8.48
C SER A 20 -4.15 8.35 -9.91
N VAL A 21 -4.03 7.46 -10.92
CA VAL A 21 -4.07 7.84 -12.35
C VAL A 21 -5.43 8.44 -12.72
N PHE A 22 -6.53 7.84 -12.27
CA PHE A 22 -7.88 8.36 -12.52
C PHE A 22 -8.06 9.78 -11.94
N LEU A 23 -7.66 10.01 -10.69
CA LEU A 23 -7.76 11.32 -10.05
C LEU A 23 -6.87 12.34 -10.75
N LEU A 24 -5.63 11.97 -11.08
CA LEU A 24 -4.70 12.84 -11.79
C LEU A 24 -5.25 13.22 -13.16
N GLY A 25 -5.72 12.25 -13.94
CA GLY A 25 -6.36 12.47 -15.24
C GLY A 25 -7.61 13.34 -15.13
N SER A 26 -8.45 13.10 -14.11
CA SER A 26 -9.65 13.90 -13.84
C SER A 26 -9.31 15.36 -13.55
N LEU A 27 -8.33 15.63 -12.68
CA LEU A 27 -7.88 17.00 -12.38
C LEU A 27 -7.22 17.65 -13.59
N LEU A 28 -6.40 16.91 -14.35
CA LEU A 28 -5.75 17.41 -15.56
C LEU A 28 -6.76 17.73 -16.68
N SER A 29 -7.93 17.09 -16.68
CA SER A 29 -9.01 17.36 -17.64
C SER A 29 -9.82 18.62 -17.36
N LEU A 30 -9.72 19.20 -16.14
CA LEU A 30 -10.46 20.41 -15.78
C LEU A 30 -10.01 21.61 -16.64
N LYS A 31 -10.97 22.38 -17.14
CA LYS A 31 -10.71 23.68 -17.76
C LYS A 31 -10.41 24.73 -16.68
N ASP A 32 -9.59 25.73 -17.01
CA ASP A 32 -9.28 26.89 -16.14
C ASP A 32 -8.84 26.52 -14.73
N LYS A 33 -7.85 25.62 -14.61
CA LYS A 33 -7.33 25.12 -13.32
C LYS A 33 -6.80 26.26 -12.46
N THR A 34 -7.28 26.34 -11.22
CA THR A 34 -6.70 27.27 -10.24
C THR A 34 -5.30 26.81 -9.80
N ARG A 35 -4.55 27.72 -9.17
CA ARG A 35 -3.27 27.39 -8.52
C ARG A 35 -3.40 26.24 -7.53
N GLN A 36 -4.48 26.19 -6.73
CA GLN A 36 -4.70 25.10 -5.78
C GLN A 36 -4.85 23.74 -6.48
N THR A 37 -5.53 23.71 -7.63
CA THR A 37 -5.68 22.49 -8.44
C THR A 37 -4.34 22.00 -8.97
N TRP A 38 -3.47 22.89 -9.46
CA TRP A 38 -2.12 22.51 -9.88
C TRP A 38 -1.27 21.95 -8.75
N ILE A 39 -1.33 22.54 -7.55
CA ILE A 39 -0.59 22.01 -6.39
C ILE A 39 -1.12 20.61 -6.02
N LEU A 40 -2.44 20.40 -6.09
CA LEU A 40 -3.04 19.10 -5.83
C LEU A 40 -2.64 18.05 -6.88
N VAL A 41 -2.54 18.43 -8.16
CA VAL A 41 -2.01 17.58 -9.23
C VAL A 41 -0.59 17.12 -8.90
N VAL A 42 0.28 18.04 -8.45
CA VAL A 42 1.65 17.69 -8.04
C VAL A 42 1.63 16.76 -6.82
N TYR A 43 0.76 16.98 -5.85
CA TYR A 43 0.62 16.09 -4.69
C TYR A 43 0.22 14.67 -5.11
N LEU A 44 -0.79 14.55 -5.99
CA LEU A 44 -1.24 13.26 -6.51
C LEU A 44 -0.20 12.58 -7.40
N LEU A 45 0.67 13.35 -8.06
CA LEU A 45 1.82 12.78 -8.78
C LEU A 45 2.80 12.10 -7.82
N PHE A 46 3.07 12.71 -6.65
CA PHE A 46 3.85 12.04 -5.61
C PHE A 46 3.14 10.79 -5.07
N THR A 47 1.82 10.83 -4.88
CA THR A 47 1.06 9.63 -4.49
C THR A 47 1.14 8.54 -5.57
N LEU A 48 1.10 8.90 -6.84
CA LEU A 48 1.32 7.97 -7.94
C LEU A 48 2.73 7.37 -7.90
N PHE A 49 3.77 8.16 -7.57
CA PHE A 49 5.13 7.65 -7.38
C PHE A 49 5.22 6.60 -6.27
N LEU A 50 4.51 6.81 -5.15
CA LEU A 50 4.40 5.83 -4.07
C LEU A 50 3.77 4.52 -4.57
N ASP A 51 2.56 4.62 -5.15
CA ASP A 51 1.79 3.47 -5.61
C ASP A 51 2.52 2.69 -6.70
N PHE A 52 3.05 3.40 -7.69
CA PHE A 52 3.74 2.81 -8.82
C PHE A 52 5.10 2.22 -8.43
N GLY A 53 5.83 2.87 -7.51
CA GLY A 53 7.08 2.33 -6.98
C GLY A 53 6.85 1.00 -6.27
N PHE A 54 5.84 0.92 -5.41
CA PHE A 54 5.50 -0.34 -4.76
C PHE A 54 4.93 -1.38 -5.75
N LEU A 55 4.15 -0.95 -6.74
CA LEU A 55 3.68 -1.84 -7.81
C LEU A 55 4.86 -2.49 -8.55
N ILE A 56 5.88 -1.73 -8.92
CA ILE A 56 7.09 -2.28 -9.55
C ILE A 56 7.76 -3.31 -8.63
N ARG A 57 7.94 -2.99 -7.35
CA ARG A 57 8.58 -3.91 -6.38
C ARG A 57 7.81 -5.21 -6.17
N THR A 58 6.49 -5.14 -6.28
CA THR A 58 5.60 -6.27 -6.03
C THR A 58 5.29 -7.06 -7.30
N ALA A 59 5.44 -6.46 -8.48
CA ALA A 59 5.15 -7.08 -9.76
C ALA A 59 6.39 -7.64 -10.49
N ILE A 60 7.59 -7.09 -10.22
CA ILE A 60 8.81 -7.47 -10.95
C ILE A 60 9.75 -8.27 -10.03
N PHE A 61 9.96 -9.54 -10.36
CA PHE A 61 10.89 -10.43 -9.68
C PHE A 61 12.33 -10.18 -10.17
N SER A 62 12.88 -9.00 -9.86
CA SER A 62 14.27 -8.68 -10.19
C SER A 62 14.90 -7.73 -9.19
N PRO A 63 16.13 -8.04 -8.70
CA PRO A 63 16.84 -7.17 -7.77
C PRO A 63 17.18 -5.81 -8.40
N ALA A 64 17.34 -5.74 -9.73
CA ALA A 64 17.71 -4.51 -10.43
C ALA A 64 16.65 -3.39 -10.29
N PHE A 65 15.37 -3.76 -10.14
CA PHE A 65 14.27 -2.79 -10.01
C PHE A 65 13.99 -2.38 -8.56
N SER A 66 14.57 -3.10 -7.58
CA SER A 66 14.31 -2.84 -6.16
C SER A 66 14.72 -1.44 -5.72
N LYS A 67 15.95 -1.02 -6.04
CA LYS A 67 16.50 0.30 -5.65
C LYS A 67 15.79 1.46 -6.36
N PRO A 68 15.65 1.49 -7.70
CA PRO A 68 14.94 2.58 -8.38
C PRO A 68 13.50 2.76 -7.88
N ALA A 69 12.79 1.66 -7.66
CA ALA A 69 11.41 1.70 -7.18
C ALA A 69 11.32 2.19 -5.71
N CYS A 70 12.26 1.80 -4.85
CA CYS A 70 12.38 2.35 -3.50
C CYS A 70 12.73 3.84 -3.48
N PHE A 71 13.60 4.32 -4.38
CA PHE A 71 13.91 5.75 -4.47
C PHE A 71 12.71 6.56 -4.95
N LEU A 72 11.86 5.98 -5.80
CA LEU A 72 10.57 6.58 -6.16
C LEU A 72 9.62 6.71 -4.95
N ILE A 73 9.55 5.67 -4.11
CA ILE A 73 8.81 5.69 -2.84
C ILE A 73 9.39 6.74 -1.86
N ALA A 74 10.71 6.87 -1.82
CA ALA A 74 11.39 7.86 -0.98
C ALA A 74 11.06 9.29 -1.42
N LEU A 75 10.92 9.56 -2.72
CA LEU A 75 10.47 10.87 -3.21
C LEU A 75 9.09 11.26 -2.65
N TYR A 76 8.13 10.34 -2.63
CA TYR A 76 6.84 10.58 -1.96
C TYR A 76 7.05 10.92 -0.48
N THR A 77 7.77 10.06 0.24
CA THR A 77 7.89 10.17 1.70
C THR A 77 8.57 11.49 2.09
N SER A 78 9.56 11.93 1.33
CA SER A 78 10.31 13.16 1.58
C SER A 78 9.59 14.44 1.16
N PHE A 79 8.83 14.44 0.05
CA PHE A 79 8.35 15.68 -0.56
C PHE A 79 6.83 15.85 -0.61
N SER A 80 6.03 14.79 -0.47
CA SER A 80 4.57 14.91 -0.55
C SER A 80 3.98 15.85 0.51
N ASN A 81 4.53 15.84 1.73
CA ASN A 81 4.06 16.69 2.83
C ASN A 81 4.41 18.17 2.62
N PHE A 82 5.52 18.47 1.94
CA PHE A 82 5.84 19.83 1.50
C PHE A 82 4.75 20.34 0.55
N VAL A 83 4.37 19.54 -0.46
CA VAL A 83 3.34 19.91 -1.44
C VAL A 83 1.97 20.04 -0.77
N LEU A 84 1.63 19.12 0.13
CA LEU A 84 0.37 19.17 0.89
C LEU A 84 0.29 20.40 1.80
N LEU A 85 1.38 20.77 2.48
CA LEU A 85 1.42 21.98 3.28
C LEU A 85 1.27 23.23 2.40
N TYR A 86 1.94 23.26 1.26
CA TYR A 86 1.81 24.37 0.31
C TYR A 86 0.39 24.49 -0.21
N PHE A 87 -0.25 23.37 -0.51
CA PHE A 87 -1.66 23.30 -0.86
C PHE A 87 -2.53 23.96 0.22
N ILE A 88 -2.35 23.58 1.48
CA ILE A 88 -3.12 24.13 2.63
C ILE A 88 -2.89 25.62 2.79
N TYR A 89 -1.66 26.10 2.72
CA TYR A 89 -1.38 27.53 2.79
C TYR A 89 -2.01 28.30 1.65
N SER A 90 -1.98 27.77 0.42
CA SER A 90 -2.62 28.40 -0.74
C SER A 90 -4.16 28.34 -0.66
N PHE A 91 -4.72 27.26 -0.14
CA PHE A 91 -6.17 27.07 -0.01
C PHE A 91 -6.79 28.03 1.00
N PHE A 92 -6.13 28.24 2.14
CA PHE A 92 -6.59 29.17 3.19
C PHE A 92 -6.04 30.60 3.05
N GLY A 93 -5.42 30.96 1.92
CA GLY A 93 -4.89 32.31 1.68
C GLY A 93 -3.78 32.74 2.64
N MET A 94 -3.02 31.78 3.21
CA MET A 94 -1.92 32.02 4.16
C MET A 94 -0.54 32.10 3.48
N ASP A 95 -0.47 31.89 2.17
CA ASP A 95 0.78 31.81 1.38
C ASP A 95 1.59 33.12 1.35
N LYS A 96 0.94 34.26 1.58
CA LYS A 96 1.61 35.58 1.62
C LYS A 96 2.34 35.88 2.94
N LYS A 97 2.08 35.13 4.02
CA LYS A 97 2.67 35.39 5.35
C LYS A 97 4.13 34.94 5.39
N LYS A 98 5.04 35.75 5.98
CA LYS A 98 6.47 35.37 6.12
C LYS A 98 6.66 33.99 6.77
N GLY A 99 5.84 33.66 7.77
CA GLY A 99 5.90 32.38 8.47
C GLY A 99 5.59 31.15 7.61
N SER A 100 4.73 31.25 6.58
CA SER A 100 4.43 30.10 5.71
C SER A 100 5.59 29.79 4.78
N ARG A 101 6.30 30.82 4.27
CA ARG A 101 7.51 30.64 3.45
C ARG A 101 8.64 29.97 4.24
N SER A 102 8.88 30.41 5.48
CA SER A 102 9.88 29.78 6.35
C SER A 102 9.52 28.32 6.66
N ALA A 103 8.26 28.02 6.98
CA ALA A 103 7.83 26.65 7.23
C ALA A 103 8.00 25.75 6.00
N LEU A 104 7.66 26.24 4.80
CA LEU A 104 7.88 25.53 3.55
C LEU A 104 9.36 25.26 3.28
N ALA A 105 10.24 26.24 3.50
CA ALA A 105 11.67 26.07 3.34
C ALA A 105 12.26 25.03 4.31
N ILE A 106 11.86 25.09 5.59
CA ILE A 106 12.29 24.12 6.61
C ILE A 106 11.87 22.70 6.22
N ILE A 107 10.61 22.52 5.81
CA ILE A 107 10.07 21.20 5.45
C ILE A 107 10.70 20.67 4.16
N PHE A 108 10.94 21.53 3.18
CA PHE A 108 11.68 21.16 1.98
C PHE A 108 13.10 20.70 2.31
N SER A 109 13.84 21.46 3.12
CA SER A 109 15.20 21.10 3.54
C SER A 109 15.23 19.80 4.36
N ALA A 110 14.26 19.58 5.25
CA ALA A 110 14.13 18.34 5.99
C ALA A 110 13.83 17.14 5.05
N GLY A 111 12.93 17.31 4.10
CA GLY A 111 12.63 16.30 3.07
C GLY A 111 13.87 15.97 2.22
N LEU A 112 14.59 16.98 1.76
CA LEU A 112 15.84 16.82 1.01
C LEU A 112 16.90 16.07 1.83
N PHE A 113 17.09 16.45 3.09
CA PHE A 113 17.99 15.73 4.01
C PHE A 113 17.57 14.27 4.16
N GLY A 114 16.30 13.99 4.44
CA GLY A 114 15.78 12.63 4.59
C GLY A 114 15.97 11.78 3.33
N PHE A 115 15.74 12.37 2.15
CA PHE A 115 15.94 11.70 0.86
C PHE A 115 17.42 11.39 0.61
N LEU A 116 18.30 12.38 0.74
CA LEU A 116 19.74 12.21 0.52
C LEU A 116 20.33 11.20 1.52
N PHE A 117 19.94 11.28 2.80
CA PHE A 117 20.34 10.31 3.81
C PHE A 117 19.95 8.88 3.40
N TYR A 118 18.69 8.68 3.01
CA TYR A 118 18.18 7.37 2.60
C TYR A 118 18.91 6.82 1.37
N VAL A 119 19.12 7.64 0.33
CA VAL A 119 19.83 7.23 -0.88
C VAL A 119 21.28 6.88 -0.58
N MET A 120 22.02 7.77 0.09
CA MET A 120 23.44 7.56 0.40
C MET A 120 23.66 6.33 1.30
N LYS A 121 22.73 6.05 2.23
CA LYS A 121 22.86 4.88 3.11
C LYS A 121 22.61 3.55 2.39
N ASN A 122 21.84 3.56 1.30
CA ASN A 122 21.34 2.34 0.67
C ASN A 122 21.84 2.10 -0.77
N ILE A 123 22.52 3.07 -1.39
CA ILE A 123 22.98 2.94 -2.79
C ILE A 123 23.88 1.73 -3.01
N ASP A 124 24.71 1.39 -2.02
CA ASP A 124 25.65 0.25 -2.07
C ASP A 124 25.15 -0.97 -1.28
N SER A 125 23.95 -0.93 -0.69
CA SER A 125 23.43 -2.06 0.08
C SER A 125 23.12 -3.26 -0.82
N GLU A 126 23.43 -4.46 -0.33
CA GLU A 126 23.11 -5.71 -1.01
C GLU A 126 21.59 -5.93 -1.05
N VAL A 127 21.11 -6.41 -2.18
CA VAL A 127 19.69 -6.71 -2.39
C VAL A 127 19.46 -8.18 -2.08
N SER A 128 18.60 -8.45 -1.12
CA SER A 128 18.18 -9.79 -0.72
C SER A 128 16.69 -10.00 -0.99
N TYR A 129 16.25 -11.24 -1.16
CA TYR A 129 14.83 -11.53 -1.30
C TYR A 129 14.21 -11.81 0.07
N ASN A 130 13.21 -11.02 0.46
CA ASN A 130 12.48 -11.22 1.71
C ASN A 130 11.20 -12.02 1.42
N PHE A 131 11.21 -13.29 1.82
CA PHE A 131 10.12 -14.23 1.59
C PHE A 131 8.82 -13.86 2.29
N SER A 132 8.89 -13.20 3.45
CA SER A 132 7.71 -12.84 4.25
C SER A 132 6.86 -11.75 3.59
N ILE A 133 7.47 -10.92 2.76
CA ILE A 133 6.80 -9.86 2.00
C ILE A 133 6.80 -10.12 0.49
N GLN A 134 7.49 -11.19 0.06
CA GLN A 134 7.66 -11.60 -1.34
C GLN A 134 8.24 -10.50 -2.24
N MET A 135 9.23 -9.74 -1.74
CA MET A 135 9.88 -8.66 -2.49
C MET A 135 11.38 -8.64 -2.23
N PHE A 136 12.11 -8.05 -3.16
CA PHE A 136 13.51 -7.70 -2.95
C PHE A 136 13.64 -6.52 -2.00
N GLU A 137 14.51 -6.66 -1.00
CA GLU A 137 14.79 -5.70 0.06
C GLU A 137 16.30 -5.53 0.25
N PHE A 138 16.73 -4.29 0.42
CA PHE A 138 18.12 -3.91 0.67
C PHE A 138 18.25 -2.96 1.87
N GLN A 139 17.12 -2.49 2.38
CA GLN A 139 17.05 -1.45 3.39
C GLN A 139 16.93 -2.08 4.78
N LYS A 140 17.57 -1.46 5.75
CA LYS A 140 17.39 -1.77 7.17
C LYS A 140 16.49 -0.72 7.83
N PRO A 141 15.75 -1.05 8.91
CA PRO A 141 14.90 -0.11 9.62
C PRO A 141 15.59 1.24 9.92
N GLU A 142 16.84 1.20 10.38
CA GLU A 142 17.62 2.38 10.77
C GLU A 142 17.88 3.32 9.58
N SER A 143 18.05 2.75 8.38
CA SER A 143 18.26 3.53 7.16
C SER A 143 17.01 4.31 6.72
N THR A 144 15.82 3.82 7.10
CA THR A 144 14.53 4.44 6.76
C THR A 144 14.00 5.38 7.84
N SER A 145 14.50 5.24 9.07
CA SER A 145 13.98 5.92 10.26
C SER A 145 13.95 7.45 10.16
N PRO A 146 15.00 8.15 9.69
CA PRO A 146 14.96 9.61 9.57
C PRO A 146 13.87 10.09 8.61
N MET A 147 13.73 9.44 7.46
CA MET A 147 12.72 9.78 6.46
C MET A 147 11.30 9.56 6.99
N GLY A 148 11.04 8.40 7.62
CA GLY A 148 9.74 8.12 8.25
C GLY A 148 9.39 9.09 9.38
N SER A 149 10.37 9.43 10.22
CA SER A 149 10.19 10.39 11.32
C SER A 149 9.90 11.80 10.82
N ILE A 150 10.62 12.28 9.80
CA ILE A 150 10.37 13.58 9.16
C ILE A 150 8.98 13.60 8.53
N HIS A 151 8.58 12.53 7.84
CA HIS A 151 7.25 12.40 7.26
C HIS A 151 6.15 12.49 8.33
N PHE A 152 6.31 11.79 9.45
CA PHE A 152 5.35 11.86 10.55
C PHE A 152 5.29 13.25 11.21
N LEU A 153 6.43 13.83 11.57
CA LEU A 153 6.49 15.14 12.23
C LEU A 153 5.93 16.25 11.34
N THR A 154 6.12 16.15 10.03
CA THR A 154 5.55 17.11 9.07
C THR A 154 4.02 16.98 8.98
N PHE A 155 3.44 15.79 9.12
CA PHE A 155 1.99 15.67 9.28
C PHE A 155 1.47 16.30 10.56
N ILE A 156 2.17 16.14 11.68
CA ILE A 156 1.82 16.81 12.94
C ILE A 156 1.84 18.33 12.77
N TRP A 157 2.85 18.86 12.06
CA TRP A 157 2.91 20.28 11.73
C TRP A 157 1.73 20.72 10.84
N ILE A 158 1.41 19.95 9.81
CA ILE A 158 0.26 20.22 8.94
C ILE A 158 -1.04 20.24 9.76
N LEU A 159 -1.23 19.26 10.65
CA LEU A 159 -2.40 19.21 11.53
C LEU A 159 -2.48 20.45 12.43
N PHE A 160 -1.35 20.87 13.02
CA PHE A 160 -1.27 22.10 13.80
C PHE A 160 -1.68 23.33 12.98
N VAL A 161 -1.22 23.45 11.73
CA VAL A 161 -1.61 24.55 10.82
C VAL A 161 -3.11 24.55 10.55
N VAL A 162 -3.70 23.37 10.27
CA VAL A 162 -5.14 23.24 10.01
C VAL A 162 -5.96 23.57 11.26
N LEU A 163 -5.56 23.09 12.44
CA LEU A 163 -6.23 23.38 13.71
C LEU A 163 -6.14 24.87 14.09
N ARG A 164 -4.97 25.49 13.88
CA ARG A 164 -4.78 26.93 14.09
C ARG A 164 -5.72 27.72 13.19
N GLN A 165 -5.81 27.36 11.91
CA GLN A 165 -6.70 28.01 10.96
C GLN A 165 -8.18 27.82 11.35
N ASN A 166 -8.57 26.61 11.79
CA ASN A 166 -9.92 26.35 12.28
C ASN A 166 -10.30 27.27 13.44
N ARG A 167 -9.39 27.45 14.41
CA ARG A 167 -9.60 28.35 15.56
C ARG A 167 -9.75 29.81 15.14
N ILE A 168 -8.95 30.28 14.18
CA ILE A 168 -9.02 31.66 13.67
C ILE A 168 -10.39 31.90 13.01
N GLU A 169 -10.82 31.02 12.11
CA GLU A 169 -12.09 31.19 11.40
C GLU A 169 -13.31 31.03 12.32
N ARG A 170 -13.23 30.17 13.35
CA ARG A 170 -14.26 30.11 14.40
C ARG A 170 -14.35 31.40 15.21
N LYS A 171 -13.21 32.00 15.57
CA LYS A 171 -13.21 33.27 16.31
C LYS A 171 -13.88 34.39 15.52
N LYS A 172 -13.63 34.47 14.20
CA LYS A 172 -14.35 35.44 13.33
C LYS A 172 -15.86 35.22 13.37
N LEU A 173 -16.31 33.96 13.29
CA LEU A 173 -17.73 33.61 13.36
C LEU A 173 -18.41 34.00 14.69
N THR A 174 -17.65 34.07 15.79
CA THR A 174 -18.15 34.45 17.13
C THR A 174 -17.98 35.94 17.44
N ALA A 175 -16.97 36.59 16.87
CA ALA A 175 -16.64 37.99 17.13
C ALA A 175 -17.47 38.99 16.29
N ASP A 176 -18.07 38.56 15.18
CA ASP A 176 -18.99 39.40 14.40
C ASP A 176 -20.35 39.50 15.11
N THR A 177 -20.46 40.48 16.01
CA THR A 177 -21.70 41.04 16.58
C THR A 177 -22.31 42.13 15.69
N LEU A 178 -21.75 42.40 14.51
CA LEU A 178 -22.22 43.42 13.56
C LEU A 178 -22.60 42.75 12.23
N ASP A 179 -23.89 42.48 12.09
CA ASP A 179 -24.67 42.05 10.91
C ASP A 179 -23.87 41.78 9.62
N PRO A 180 -23.06 40.69 9.56
CA PRO A 180 -22.40 40.34 8.31
C PRO A 180 -23.45 39.77 7.35
N ASP A 181 -23.38 40.19 6.08
CA ASP A 181 -24.13 39.58 4.98
C ASP A 181 -24.18 38.05 5.15
N ASP A 182 -25.39 37.49 5.11
CA ASP A 182 -25.66 36.06 5.33
C ASP A 182 -24.77 35.17 4.44
N ALA A 183 -24.41 35.67 3.25
CA ALA A 183 -23.49 35.02 2.33
C ALA A 183 -22.07 34.87 2.91
N ALA A 184 -21.49 35.93 3.48
CA ALA A 184 -20.15 35.90 4.08
C ALA A 184 -20.10 34.95 5.28
N ARG A 185 -21.17 34.93 6.09
CA ARG A 185 -21.29 34.00 7.22
C ARG A 185 -21.39 32.55 6.76
N ALA A 186 -22.12 32.29 5.67
CA ALA A 186 -22.21 30.96 5.07
C ALA A 186 -20.85 30.46 4.54
N GLU A 187 -20.05 31.35 3.91
CA GLU A 187 -18.70 31.02 3.45
C GLU A 187 -17.75 30.67 4.60
N ILE A 188 -17.73 31.46 5.69
CA ILE A 188 -16.91 31.16 6.88
C ILE A 188 -17.34 29.83 7.50
N LYS A 189 -18.65 29.57 7.64
CA LYS A 189 -19.16 28.28 8.12
C LYS A 189 -18.69 27.12 7.24
N LYS A 190 -18.74 27.28 5.92
CA LYS A 190 -18.22 26.29 4.95
C LYS A 190 -16.72 26.07 5.16
N LEU A 191 -15.93 27.13 5.31
CA LEU A 191 -14.48 27.06 5.51
C LEU A 191 -14.10 26.35 6.81
N VAL A 192 -14.80 26.66 7.92
CA VAL A 192 -14.62 25.97 9.22
C VAL A 192 -14.94 24.49 9.09
N LYS A 193 -16.02 24.14 8.39
CA LYS A 193 -16.44 22.77 8.13
C LYS A 193 -15.38 22.03 7.30
N THR A 194 -14.92 22.63 6.20
CA THR A 194 -13.86 22.09 5.33
C THR A 194 -12.57 21.87 6.11
N SER A 195 -12.10 22.88 6.86
CA SER A 195 -10.90 22.80 7.69
C SER A 195 -10.98 21.66 8.72
N ARG A 196 -12.14 21.46 9.35
CA ARG A 196 -12.34 20.35 10.30
C ARG A 196 -12.18 18.99 9.63
N TYR A 197 -12.82 18.78 8.48
CA TYR A 197 -12.70 17.49 7.78
C TYR A 197 -11.31 17.26 7.19
N PHE A 198 -10.64 18.32 6.72
CA PHE A 198 -9.24 18.24 6.31
C PHE A 198 -8.34 17.88 7.49
N GLY A 199 -8.60 18.44 8.66
CA GLY A 199 -7.90 18.09 9.91
C GLY A 199 -8.08 16.62 10.27
N TRP A 200 -9.28 16.07 10.14
CA TRP A 200 -9.52 14.63 10.34
C TRP A 200 -8.75 13.78 9.33
N ALA A 201 -8.78 14.13 8.04
CA ALA A 201 -8.04 13.39 7.01
C ALA A 201 -6.53 13.40 7.26
N VAL A 202 -5.96 14.57 7.59
CA VAL A 202 -4.55 14.71 7.96
C VAL A 202 -4.25 13.92 9.23
N GLY A 203 -5.13 13.94 10.23
CA GLY A 203 -4.95 13.19 11.48
C GLY A 203 -4.90 11.68 11.25
N ILE A 204 -5.81 11.14 10.45
CA ILE A 204 -5.81 9.72 10.04
C ILE A 204 -4.51 9.37 9.31
N HIS A 205 -4.08 10.23 8.39
CA HIS A 205 -2.81 10.01 7.66
C HIS A 205 -1.59 10.12 8.60
N ALA A 206 -1.58 11.03 9.55
CA ALA A 206 -0.54 11.12 10.57
C ALA A 206 -0.43 9.82 11.38
N SER A 207 -1.57 9.23 11.77
CA SER A 207 -1.61 7.93 12.45
C SER A 207 -1.02 6.80 11.60
N PHE A 208 -1.25 6.80 10.28
CA PHE A 208 -0.61 5.84 9.38
C PHE A 208 0.88 6.09 9.21
N SER A 209 1.29 7.36 9.09
CA SER A 209 2.71 7.73 9.03
C SER A 209 3.45 7.36 10.32
N MET A 210 2.78 7.36 11.48
CA MET A 210 3.35 6.91 12.74
C MET A 210 3.79 5.45 12.67
N MET A 211 3.07 4.59 11.92
CA MET A 211 3.47 3.18 11.73
C MET A 211 4.79 3.06 10.99
N TYR A 212 5.09 3.99 10.07
CA TYR A 212 6.41 4.06 9.44
C TYR A 212 7.48 4.36 10.49
N THR A 213 7.27 5.34 11.36
CA THR A 213 8.22 5.64 12.45
C THR A 213 8.44 4.43 13.36
N ILE A 214 7.37 3.71 13.74
CA ILE A 214 7.45 2.50 14.57
C ILE A 214 8.24 1.39 13.85
N TYR A 215 8.03 1.21 12.53
CA TYR A 215 8.85 0.31 11.71
C TYR A 215 10.32 0.75 11.68
N GLY A 216 10.59 2.04 11.49
CA GLY A 216 11.96 2.59 11.46
C GLY A 216 12.73 2.40 12.78
N PHE A 217 12.02 2.31 13.91
CA PHE A 217 12.58 1.97 15.22
C PHE A 217 12.67 0.46 15.50
N GLY A 218 12.23 -0.39 14.58
CA GLY A 218 12.32 -1.85 14.71
C GLY A 218 11.21 -2.50 15.55
N TYR A 219 10.21 -1.74 16.01
CA TYR A 219 9.10 -2.26 16.80
C TYR A 219 8.00 -2.94 15.96
N LEU A 220 8.02 -2.75 14.64
CA LEU A 220 7.05 -3.33 13.71
C LEU A 220 7.79 -4.12 12.63
N SER A 221 7.33 -5.34 12.34
CA SER A 221 7.87 -6.11 11.21
C SER A 221 7.50 -5.44 9.88
N PHE A 222 8.37 -5.57 8.88
CA PHE A 222 8.10 -4.95 7.58
C PHE A 222 6.83 -5.50 6.91
N SER A 223 6.50 -6.78 7.11
CA SER A 223 5.26 -7.38 6.60
C SER A 223 4.01 -6.72 7.19
N ASN A 224 3.99 -6.51 8.50
CA ASN A 224 2.87 -5.82 9.16
C ASN A 224 2.78 -4.36 8.71
N PHE A 225 3.93 -3.69 8.56
CA PHE A 225 3.98 -2.33 8.03
C PHE A 225 3.39 -2.25 6.61
N GLN A 226 3.77 -3.14 5.70
CA GLN A 226 3.25 -3.19 4.32
C GLN A 226 1.74 -3.43 4.28
N LEU A 227 1.23 -4.32 5.14
CA LEU A 227 -0.21 -4.58 5.24
C LEU A 227 -0.98 -3.33 5.69
N ILE A 228 -0.47 -2.62 6.70
CA ILE A 228 -1.10 -1.38 7.17
C ILE A 228 -1.03 -0.30 6.08
N LEU A 229 0.15 -0.11 5.48
CA LEU A 229 0.40 0.92 4.46
C LEU A 229 -0.53 0.78 3.25
N THR A 230 -0.68 -0.44 2.71
CA THR A 230 -1.57 -0.68 1.56
C THR A 230 -3.05 -0.37 1.88
N SER A 231 -3.49 -0.61 3.12
CA SER A 231 -4.84 -0.22 3.58
C SER A 231 -4.97 1.29 3.71
N ALA A 232 -3.96 1.91 4.31
CA ALA A 232 -3.88 3.33 4.60
C ALA A 232 -3.98 4.17 3.34
N ILE A 233 -3.22 3.83 2.30
CA ILE A 233 -3.21 4.56 1.03
C ILE A 233 -4.60 4.52 0.37
N SER A 234 -5.22 3.34 0.29
CA SER A 234 -6.55 3.19 -0.31
C SER A 234 -7.61 4.04 0.42
N LEU A 235 -7.60 3.99 1.76
CA LEU A 235 -8.51 4.78 2.58
C LEU A 235 -8.24 6.28 2.45
N GLN A 236 -6.97 6.69 2.43
CA GLN A 236 -6.55 8.07 2.29
C GLN A 236 -7.01 8.65 0.95
N LEU A 237 -6.77 7.95 -0.16
CA LEU A 237 -7.20 8.38 -1.48
C LEU A 237 -8.73 8.53 -1.53
N PHE A 238 -9.47 7.60 -0.92
CA PHE A 238 -10.93 7.70 -0.79
C PHE A 238 -11.35 8.95 -0.01
N ILE A 239 -10.77 9.18 1.17
CA ILE A 239 -11.08 10.36 1.99
C ILE A 239 -10.77 11.64 1.23
N TYR A 240 -9.59 11.78 0.61
CA TYR A 240 -9.25 12.97 -0.16
C TYR A 240 -10.17 13.18 -1.37
N THR A 241 -10.61 12.10 -2.02
CA THR A 241 -11.60 12.18 -3.08
C THR A 241 -12.93 12.72 -2.56
N VAL A 242 -13.47 12.16 -1.48
CA VAL A 242 -14.70 12.65 -0.86
C VAL A 242 -14.56 14.11 -0.41
N LEU A 243 -13.41 14.52 0.14
CA LEU A 243 -13.16 15.91 0.51
C LEU A 243 -13.10 16.83 -0.70
N TYR A 244 -12.40 16.40 -1.75
CA TYR A 244 -12.26 17.17 -2.99
C TYR A 244 -13.64 17.40 -3.62
N LEU A 245 -14.41 16.34 -3.82
CA LEU A 245 -15.71 16.39 -4.48
C LEU A 245 -16.76 17.21 -3.71
N ASN A 246 -16.66 17.28 -2.38
CA ASN A 246 -17.65 17.97 -1.54
C ASN A 246 -17.28 19.41 -1.19
N TYR A 247 -16.00 19.76 -1.09
CA TYR A 247 -15.59 21.02 -0.47
C TYR A 247 -14.75 21.94 -1.35
N PHE A 248 -14.23 21.48 -2.49
CA PHE A 248 -13.35 22.33 -3.30
C PHE A 248 -14.12 23.37 -4.13
N PRO A 249 -13.51 24.56 -4.34
CA PRO A 249 -14.16 25.70 -4.98
C PRO A 249 -14.39 25.50 -6.47
N GLN A 250 -13.58 24.66 -7.13
CA GLN A 250 -13.83 24.30 -8.53
C GLN A 250 -14.92 23.23 -8.59
N PRO A 251 -16.05 23.49 -9.27
CA PRO A 251 -17.10 22.49 -9.44
C PRO A 251 -16.55 21.33 -10.26
N SER A 252 -16.30 20.20 -9.59
CA SER A 252 -16.15 18.92 -10.29
C SER A 252 -17.51 18.54 -10.87
N SER A 253 -17.51 18.01 -12.09
CA SER A 253 -18.76 17.55 -12.71
C SER A 253 -19.40 16.48 -11.83
N PHE A 254 -20.74 16.47 -11.77
CA PHE A 254 -21.49 15.41 -11.08
C PHE A 254 -21.01 14.01 -11.49
N MET A 255 -20.66 13.83 -12.77
CA MET A 255 -20.14 12.58 -13.31
C MET A 255 -18.83 12.13 -12.65
N ILE A 256 -17.85 13.03 -12.50
CA ILE A 256 -16.58 12.71 -11.84
C ILE A 256 -16.82 12.30 -10.38
N LYS A 257 -17.82 12.89 -9.71
CA LYS A 257 -18.16 12.53 -8.34
C LYS A 257 -18.69 11.11 -8.23
N VAL A 258 -19.68 10.77 -9.06
CA VAL A 258 -20.28 9.43 -9.09
C VAL A 258 -19.23 8.38 -9.45
N VAL A 259 -18.50 8.60 -10.55
CA VAL A 259 -17.46 7.67 -11.01
C VAL A 259 -16.36 7.51 -9.98
N GLY A 260 -15.85 8.61 -9.41
CA GLY A 260 -14.75 8.57 -8.45
C GLY A 260 -15.12 7.85 -7.15
N VAL A 261 -16.32 8.08 -6.61
CA VAL A 261 -16.79 7.36 -5.41
C VAL A 261 -17.01 5.88 -5.73
N SER A 262 -17.72 5.56 -6.81
CA SER A 262 -17.97 4.16 -7.22
C SER A 262 -16.67 3.40 -7.47
N LEU A 263 -15.72 4.01 -8.18
CA LEU A 263 -14.40 3.42 -8.45
C LEU A 263 -13.65 3.14 -7.15
N ALA A 264 -13.54 4.13 -6.27
CA ALA A 264 -12.85 3.95 -4.99
C ALA A 264 -13.49 2.85 -4.13
N THR A 265 -14.83 2.80 -4.07
CA THR A 265 -15.55 1.77 -3.31
C THR A 265 -15.29 0.36 -3.87
N VAL A 266 -15.41 0.18 -5.18
CA VAL A 266 -15.16 -1.13 -5.83
C VAL A 266 -13.71 -1.57 -5.64
N LEU A 267 -12.77 -0.64 -5.81
CA LEU A 267 -11.34 -0.88 -5.61
C LEU A 267 -11.00 -1.29 -4.16
N ILE A 268 -11.59 -0.65 -3.16
CA ILE A 268 -11.42 -1.02 -1.75
C ILE A 268 -12.02 -2.41 -1.46
N LEU A 269 -13.23 -2.68 -1.94
CA LEU A 269 -13.88 -3.97 -1.74
C LEU A 269 -13.06 -5.11 -2.36
N LEU A 270 -12.56 -4.93 -3.58
CA LEU A 270 -11.72 -5.91 -4.25
C LEU A 270 -10.37 -6.10 -3.53
N CYS A 271 -9.77 -5.05 -2.97
CA CYS A 271 -8.59 -5.18 -2.11
C CYS A 271 -8.86 -6.02 -0.85
N VAL A 272 -10.03 -5.88 -0.22
CA VAL A 272 -10.41 -6.71 0.95
C VAL A 272 -10.61 -8.17 0.53
N VAL A 273 -11.37 -8.42 -0.54
CA VAL A 273 -11.60 -9.77 -1.09
C VAL A 273 -10.26 -10.44 -1.39
N ALA A 274 -9.35 -9.74 -2.06
CA ALA A 274 -8.04 -10.25 -2.39
C ALA A 274 -7.22 -10.69 -1.17
N ARG A 275 -7.27 -9.94 -0.07
CA ARG A 275 -6.58 -10.31 1.18
C ARG A 275 -7.14 -11.58 1.80
N ILE A 276 -8.47 -11.70 1.82
CA ILE A 276 -9.14 -12.91 2.33
C ILE A 276 -8.78 -14.11 1.45
N SER A 277 -8.88 -13.96 0.12
CA SER A 277 -8.48 -15.00 -0.83
C SER A 277 -7.05 -15.44 -0.61
N PHE A 278 -6.12 -14.50 -0.40
CA PHE A 278 -4.72 -14.83 -0.14
C PHE A 278 -4.51 -15.71 1.10
N ILE A 279 -5.13 -15.38 2.23
CA ILE A 279 -5.03 -16.18 3.46
C ILE A 279 -5.50 -17.61 3.21
N LEU A 280 -6.60 -17.77 2.46
CA LEU A 280 -7.12 -19.10 2.10
C LEU A 280 -6.16 -19.87 1.19
N ILE A 281 -5.53 -19.18 0.24
CA ILE A 281 -4.58 -19.79 -0.70
C ILE A 281 -3.30 -20.24 -0.01
N GLU A 282 -2.75 -19.43 0.90
CA GLU A 282 -1.58 -19.81 1.68
C GLU A 282 -1.86 -21.06 2.52
N ARG A 283 -3.01 -21.07 3.20
CA ARG A 283 -3.44 -22.22 3.98
C ARG A 283 -3.61 -23.46 3.11
N HIS A 284 -4.24 -23.33 1.94
CA HIS A 284 -4.42 -24.44 1.01
C HIS A 284 -3.08 -25.00 0.50
N TYR A 285 -2.11 -24.12 0.21
CA TYR A 285 -0.76 -24.54 -0.18
C TYR A 285 -0.09 -25.34 0.94
N ASP A 286 -0.14 -24.85 2.17
CA ASP A 286 0.47 -25.53 3.31
C ASP A 286 -0.23 -26.86 3.64
N GLU A 287 -1.56 -26.94 3.53
CA GLU A 287 -2.32 -28.19 3.68
C GLU A 287 -1.96 -29.23 2.60
N ALA A 288 -1.81 -28.79 1.35
CA ALA A 288 -1.37 -29.66 0.26
C ALA A 288 0.06 -30.20 0.50
N ARG A 289 0.99 -29.35 0.95
CA ARG A 289 2.36 -29.78 1.29
C ARG A 289 2.39 -30.69 2.51
N SER A 290 1.58 -30.42 3.52
CA SER A 290 1.45 -31.27 4.70
C SER A 290 0.96 -32.68 4.31
N THR A 291 -0.01 -32.78 3.41
CA THR A 291 -0.50 -34.08 2.89
C THR A 291 0.57 -34.82 2.10
N GLU A 292 1.35 -34.13 1.26
CA GLU A 292 2.50 -34.72 0.55
C GLU A 292 3.57 -35.25 1.54
N ILE A 293 3.84 -34.50 2.61
CA ILE A 293 4.81 -34.91 3.65
C ILE A 293 4.31 -36.12 4.42
N GLU A 294 3.01 -36.21 4.73
CA GLU A 294 2.43 -37.37 5.42
C GLU A 294 2.55 -38.64 4.56
N ASN A 295 2.23 -38.54 3.27
CA ASN A 295 2.40 -39.66 2.34
C ASN A 295 3.87 -40.09 2.23
N LEU A 296 4.80 -39.13 2.23
CA LEU A 296 6.23 -39.43 2.24
C LEU A 296 6.66 -40.11 3.55
N ARG A 297 6.13 -39.66 4.69
CA ARG A 297 6.40 -40.25 6.01
C ARG A 297 6.00 -41.73 6.03
N GLU A 298 4.82 -42.06 5.55
CA GLU A 298 4.34 -43.45 5.46
C GLU A 298 5.16 -44.30 4.48
N ASN A 299 5.62 -43.71 3.37
CA ASN A 299 6.54 -44.38 2.44
C ASN A 299 7.92 -44.66 3.06
N LEU A 300 8.41 -43.76 3.93
CA LEU A 300 9.66 -43.96 4.66
C LEU A 300 9.52 -45.11 5.68
N LYS A 301 8.42 -45.14 6.46
CA LYS A 301 8.11 -46.22 7.41
C LYS A 301 7.99 -47.60 6.75
N SER A 302 7.40 -47.64 5.55
CA SER A 302 7.23 -48.89 4.79
C SER A 302 8.49 -49.34 4.03
N GLY A 303 9.63 -48.66 4.19
CA GLY A 303 10.88 -49.00 3.51
C GLY A 303 10.87 -48.73 2.00
N ARG A 304 9.85 -48.02 1.49
CA ARG A 304 9.72 -47.61 0.08
C ARG A 304 10.43 -46.29 -0.22
N GLY A 305 11.42 -45.92 0.60
CA GLY A 305 12.01 -44.58 0.73
C GLY A 305 12.69 -43.95 -0.50
N ASN A 306 12.63 -44.59 -1.68
CA ASN A 306 13.29 -44.13 -2.89
C ASN A 306 12.39 -43.30 -3.83
N LEU A 307 11.09 -43.17 -3.55
CA LEU A 307 10.16 -42.41 -4.39
C LEU A 307 9.89 -41.03 -3.79
N LEU A 308 10.73 -40.05 -4.14
CA LEU A 308 10.43 -38.64 -3.83
C LEU A 308 9.36 -38.10 -4.80
N PRO A 309 8.38 -37.33 -4.31
CA PRO A 309 7.45 -36.61 -5.18
C PRO A 309 8.22 -35.71 -6.16
N LYS A 310 7.73 -35.58 -7.40
CA LYS A 310 8.36 -34.74 -8.44
C LYS A 310 8.48 -33.25 -8.05
N SER A 311 7.68 -32.81 -7.09
CA SER A 311 7.68 -31.46 -6.51
C SER A 311 8.84 -31.19 -5.55
N VAL A 312 9.54 -32.24 -5.09
CA VAL A 312 10.58 -32.16 -4.05
C VAL A 312 11.96 -32.02 -4.69
N ILE A 313 12.75 -31.04 -4.25
CA ILE A 313 14.14 -30.85 -4.67
C ILE A 313 15.07 -31.78 -3.90
N TYR A 314 14.87 -31.87 -2.59
CA TYR A 314 15.70 -32.70 -1.73
C TYR A 314 14.93 -33.19 -0.51
N LEU A 315 15.44 -34.29 0.04
CA LEU A 315 15.10 -34.81 1.36
C LEU A 315 16.41 -35.10 2.08
N ILE A 316 16.64 -34.48 3.23
CA ILE A 316 17.83 -34.68 4.06
C ILE A 316 17.38 -35.26 5.39
N SER A 317 18.01 -36.35 5.82
CA SER A 317 17.81 -36.92 7.16
C SER A 317 18.92 -36.47 8.09
N SER A 318 18.56 -36.01 9.28
CA SER A 318 19.46 -35.75 10.38
C SER A 318 19.16 -36.72 11.52
N SER A 319 20.19 -37.42 12.00
CA SER A 319 20.10 -38.13 13.27
C SER A 319 19.86 -37.10 14.36
N ALA A 320 18.74 -37.22 15.09
CA ALA A 320 18.40 -36.29 16.16
C ALA A 320 19.63 -36.09 17.06
N PRO A 321 20.11 -34.85 17.27
CA PRO A 321 21.28 -34.62 18.11
C PRO A 321 20.94 -35.15 19.51
N LYS A 322 21.68 -36.18 19.94
CA LYS A 322 21.37 -36.91 21.17
C LYS A 322 21.54 -36.05 22.43
N ASN A 323 22.12 -34.85 22.33
CA ASN A 323 22.23 -33.83 23.38
C ASN A 323 22.81 -32.52 22.79
N SER A 324 21.98 -31.50 22.54
CA SER A 324 22.44 -30.09 22.51
C SER A 324 21.26 -29.11 22.61
N PHE A 325 20.92 -28.77 23.86
CA PHE A 325 20.44 -27.50 24.41
C PHE A 325 19.52 -26.54 23.61
N HIS A 326 18.35 -26.31 24.23
CA HIS A 326 17.55 -25.07 24.33
C HIS A 326 17.11 -24.32 23.06
N SER A 327 15.96 -24.73 22.54
CA SER A 327 14.76 -23.88 22.48
C SER A 327 13.55 -24.80 22.27
N GLU A 328 12.68 -24.88 23.27
CA GLU A 328 11.50 -25.76 23.31
C GLU A 328 10.59 -25.58 22.07
N PRO A 329 10.36 -26.61 21.24
CA PRO A 329 9.01 -27.01 20.96
C PRO A 329 8.48 -27.73 22.21
N SER A 330 7.31 -27.33 22.69
CA SER A 330 6.57 -28.02 23.75
C SER A 330 6.63 -29.54 23.53
N GLU A 331 6.98 -30.30 24.57
CA GLU A 331 7.07 -31.77 24.58
C GLU A 331 5.76 -32.51 24.19
N GLU A 332 4.69 -31.78 23.85
CA GLU A 332 3.43 -32.30 23.34
C GLU A 332 3.39 -32.55 21.81
N ASP A 333 4.38 -32.06 21.05
CA ASP A 333 4.42 -32.30 19.60
C ASP A 333 4.99 -33.70 19.31
N GLY A 334 4.13 -34.71 19.42
CA GLY A 334 4.43 -36.14 19.19
C GLY A 334 4.97 -36.48 17.79
N GLU A 335 5.10 -37.78 17.51
CA GLU A 335 5.66 -38.33 16.25
C GLU A 335 5.05 -37.77 14.94
N ASN A 336 3.91 -37.07 15.02
CA ASN A 336 3.18 -36.51 13.87
C ASN A 336 3.51 -35.05 13.56
N PHE A 337 4.47 -34.41 14.24
CA PHE A 337 4.79 -33.01 14.00
C PHE A 337 5.32 -32.72 12.58
N ILE A 338 4.71 -31.72 11.93
CA ILE A 338 5.20 -31.07 10.70
C ILE A 338 5.35 -29.58 11.03
N SER A 339 6.55 -29.04 10.82
CA SER A 339 6.80 -27.63 11.13
C SER A 339 6.04 -26.69 10.21
N LYS A 340 5.88 -25.44 10.64
CA LYS A 340 5.47 -24.36 9.73
C LYS A 340 6.46 -24.20 8.58
N ARG A 341 5.97 -23.61 7.51
CA ARG A 341 6.73 -23.27 6.31
C ARG A 341 7.93 -22.37 6.64
N MET A 342 9.11 -22.77 6.19
CA MET A 342 10.35 -21.99 6.32
C MET A 342 10.94 -21.72 4.94
N TYR A 343 11.87 -20.77 4.86
CA TYR A 343 12.46 -20.32 3.61
C TYR A 343 13.98 -20.29 3.70
N ARG A 344 14.66 -20.54 2.58
CA ARG A 344 16.10 -20.30 2.45
C ARG A 344 16.48 -20.02 1.00
N THR A 345 17.63 -19.35 0.84
CA THR A 345 18.27 -19.16 -0.46
C THR A 345 19.52 -20.03 -0.50
N LEU A 346 19.65 -20.88 -1.52
CA LEU A 346 20.87 -21.62 -1.79
C LEU A 346 21.62 -20.95 -2.93
N SER A 347 22.87 -20.58 -2.67
CA SER A 347 23.77 -19.98 -3.65
C SER A 347 24.90 -20.98 -3.92
N PHE A 348 24.96 -21.52 -5.14
CA PHE A 348 26.12 -22.29 -5.58
C PHE A 348 27.09 -21.36 -6.33
N GLN A 349 28.40 -21.54 -6.16
CA GLN A 349 29.39 -20.70 -6.84
C GLN A 349 29.13 -20.65 -8.35
N GLY A 350 28.94 -19.45 -8.90
CA GLY A 350 28.67 -19.23 -10.33
C GLY A 350 27.22 -19.43 -10.79
N ASN A 351 26.30 -19.90 -9.93
CA ASN A 351 24.91 -20.14 -10.28
C ASN A 351 23.95 -19.08 -9.74
N LYS A 352 22.80 -18.94 -10.41
CA LYS A 352 21.69 -18.10 -9.92
C LYS A 352 21.20 -18.61 -8.57
N PRO A 353 20.84 -17.72 -7.62
CA PRO A 353 20.31 -18.13 -6.33
C PRO A 353 19.05 -18.97 -6.52
N VAL A 354 18.96 -20.08 -5.79
CA VAL A 354 17.80 -20.98 -5.78
C VAL A 354 17.03 -20.73 -4.49
N TYR A 355 15.79 -20.26 -4.64
CA TYR A 355 14.88 -19.98 -3.53
C TYR A 355 14.11 -21.24 -3.18
N ILE A 356 14.10 -21.62 -1.90
CA ILE A 356 13.52 -22.87 -1.40
C ILE A 356 12.54 -22.59 -0.28
N ILE A 357 11.42 -23.31 -0.33
CA ILE A 357 10.49 -23.50 0.78
C ILE A 357 10.81 -24.85 1.41
N TRP A 358 10.95 -24.91 2.72
CA TRP A 358 11.25 -26.17 3.38
C TRP A 358 10.42 -26.37 4.64
N TYR A 359 10.24 -27.65 4.98
CA TYR A 359 9.53 -28.12 6.16
C TYR A 359 10.40 -29.14 6.89
N THR A 360 10.20 -29.26 8.20
CA THR A 360 10.78 -30.35 8.99
C THR A 360 9.68 -31.23 9.53
N PHE A 361 9.96 -32.52 9.58
CA PHE A 361 9.08 -33.50 10.20
C PHE A 361 9.92 -34.61 10.84
N SER A 362 9.33 -35.34 11.77
CA SER A 362 9.98 -36.49 12.41
C SER A 362 9.30 -37.79 12.00
N THR A 363 10.08 -38.87 11.93
CA THR A 363 9.56 -40.25 11.84
C THR A 363 10.63 -41.22 12.32
N GLU A 364 10.24 -42.23 13.10
CA GLU A 364 11.12 -43.28 13.65
C GLU A 364 12.36 -42.70 14.38
N GLY A 365 12.17 -41.65 15.18
CA GLY A 365 13.26 -41.00 15.92
C GLY A 365 14.29 -40.25 15.06
N ARG A 366 14.04 -40.08 13.76
CA ARG A 366 14.86 -39.26 12.85
C ARG A 366 14.12 -37.99 12.45
N ARG A 367 14.87 -36.89 12.27
CA ARG A 367 14.34 -35.63 11.76
C ARG A 367 14.67 -35.50 10.28
N TYR A 368 13.67 -35.18 9.49
CA TYR A 368 13.80 -34.99 8.05
C TYR A 368 13.55 -33.53 7.70
N GLU A 369 14.32 -33.05 6.74
CA GLU A 369 14.14 -31.77 6.08
C GLU A 369 13.76 -32.01 4.62
N ILE A 370 12.63 -31.46 4.21
CA ILE A 370 12.13 -31.59 2.84
C ILE A 370 12.05 -30.20 2.18
N GLY A 371 12.65 -30.08 1.01
CA GLY A 371 12.72 -28.83 0.26
C GLY A 371 11.89 -28.85 -1.02
N TYR A 372 11.13 -27.78 -1.22
CA TYR A 372 10.34 -27.48 -2.42
C TYR A 372 10.91 -26.24 -3.11
N PRO A 373 10.83 -26.14 -4.45
CA PRO A 373 11.19 -24.91 -5.15
C PRO A 373 10.22 -23.80 -4.76
N TYR A 374 10.73 -22.64 -4.35
CA TYR A 374 9.87 -21.47 -4.10
C TYR A 374 9.05 -21.07 -5.35
N GLU A 375 9.56 -21.41 -6.54
CA GLU A 375 8.91 -21.06 -7.78
C GLU A 375 7.49 -21.66 -7.92
N THR A 376 7.24 -22.86 -7.40
CA THR A 376 5.90 -23.48 -7.48
C THR A 376 4.87 -22.71 -6.66
N TYR A 377 5.23 -22.34 -5.42
CA TYR A 377 4.42 -21.44 -4.60
C TYR A 377 4.19 -20.10 -5.30
N SER A 378 5.27 -19.53 -5.82
CA SER A 378 5.23 -18.19 -6.38
C SER A 378 4.38 -18.09 -7.67
N ARG A 379 4.37 -19.15 -8.50
CA ARG A 379 3.50 -19.25 -9.68
C ARG A 379 2.02 -19.37 -9.28
N MET A 380 1.73 -20.11 -8.21
CA MET A 380 0.37 -20.22 -7.69
C MET A 380 -0.14 -18.86 -7.22
N ILE A 381 0.65 -18.12 -6.44
CA ILE A 381 0.33 -16.74 -6.03
C ILE A 381 0.16 -15.85 -7.26
N HIS A 382 1.12 -15.86 -8.18
CA HIS A 382 1.09 -15.03 -9.38
C HIS A 382 -0.17 -15.27 -10.22
N SER A 383 -0.54 -16.53 -10.46
CA SER A 383 -1.73 -16.90 -11.25
C SER A 383 -3.01 -16.26 -10.66
N ILE A 384 -3.18 -16.39 -9.36
CA ILE A 384 -4.38 -15.91 -8.67
C ILE A 384 -4.38 -14.38 -8.59
N VAL A 385 -3.25 -13.77 -8.25
CA VAL A 385 -3.12 -12.31 -8.23
C VAL A 385 -3.34 -11.72 -9.62
N SER A 386 -2.90 -12.39 -10.69
CA SER A 386 -3.13 -11.94 -12.06
C SER A 386 -4.61 -11.94 -12.42
N ILE A 387 -5.36 -12.98 -12.03
CA ILE A 387 -6.83 -13.02 -12.24
C ILE A 387 -7.51 -11.85 -11.51
N ILE A 388 -7.17 -11.61 -10.25
CA ILE A 388 -7.74 -10.50 -9.48
C ILE A 388 -7.32 -9.15 -10.09
N GLY A 389 -6.08 -9.02 -10.54
CA GLY A 389 -5.57 -7.85 -11.25
C GLY A 389 -6.35 -7.55 -12.53
N ILE A 390 -6.66 -8.58 -13.33
CA ILE A 390 -7.48 -8.45 -14.55
C ILE A 390 -8.90 -7.98 -14.18
N ILE A 391 -9.50 -8.55 -13.13
CA ILE A 391 -10.83 -8.14 -12.63
C ILE A 391 -10.80 -6.67 -12.20
N LEU A 392 -9.78 -6.24 -11.47
CA LEU A 392 -9.59 -4.85 -11.02
C LEU A 392 -9.48 -3.88 -12.19
N VAL A 393 -8.59 -4.16 -13.14
CA VAL A 393 -8.40 -3.32 -14.33
C VAL A 393 -9.68 -3.27 -15.15
N SER A 394 -10.31 -4.42 -15.41
CA SER A 394 -11.55 -4.50 -16.20
C SER A 394 -12.70 -3.74 -15.54
N SER A 395 -12.88 -3.90 -14.22
CA SER A 395 -13.89 -3.17 -13.45
C SER A 395 -13.63 -1.66 -13.50
N SER A 396 -12.36 -1.26 -13.42
CA SER A 396 -11.97 0.15 -13.47
C SER A 396 -12.21 0.76 -14.86
N VAL A 397 -11.86 0.04 -15.93
CA VAL A 397 -12.17 0.43 -17.31
C VAL A 397 -13.68 0.57 -17.50
N PHE A 398 -14.46 -0.38 -17.00
CA PHE A 398 -15.93 -0.32 -17.04
C PHE A 398 -16.47 0.92 -16.31
N LEU A 399 -16.02 1.18 -15.08
CA LEU A 399 -16.49 2.31 -14.28
C LEU A 399 -16.05 3.67 -14.85
N VAL A 400 -14.87 3.76 -15.45
CA VAL A 400 -14.35 5.03 -15.98
C VAL A 400 -14.89 5.33 -17.38
N LEU A 401 -15.09 4.32 -18.24
CA LEU A 401 -15.50 4.52 -19.63
C LEU A 401 -16.98 4.25 -19.87
N ILE A 402 -17.50 3.13 -19.32
CA ILE A 402 -18.85 2.64 -19.65
C ILE A 402 -19.91 3.28 -18.76
N LEU A 403 -19.66 3.39 -17.45
CA LEU A 403 -20.63 3.98 -16.52
C LEU A 403 -21.03 5.42 -16.89
N PRO A 404 -20.11 6.35 -17.26
CA PRO A 404 -20.51 7.69 -17.68
C PRO A 404 -21.37 7.71 -18.92
N TYR A 405 -21.10 6.81 -19.86
CA TYR A 405 -21.88 6.67 -21.09
C TYR A 405 -23.31 6.20 -20.77
N LEU A 406 -23.46 5.17 -19.92
CA LEU A 406 -24.76 4.65 -19.50
C LEU A 406 -25.60 5.71 -18.78
N ILE A 407 -25.00 6.48 -17.86
CA ILE A 407 -25.69 7.57 -17.15
C ILE A 407 -26.13 8.66 -18.14
N ARG A 408 -25.25 9.08 -19.07
CA ARG A 408 -25.61 10.09 -20.07
C ARG A 408 -26.74 9.63 -20.97
N LYS A 409 -26.69 8.38 -21.43
CA LYS A 409 -27.74 7.79 -22.27
C LYS A 409 -29.08 7.73 -21.51
N GLY A 410 -29.07 7.21 -20.28
CA GLY A 410 -30.28 7.15 -19.46
C GLY A 410 -30.91 8.52 -19.20
N LEU A 411 -30.09 9.55 -18.94
CA LEU A 411 -30.58 10.93 -18.80
C LEU A 411 -31.14 11.51 -20.10
N ALA A 412 -30.55 11.17 -21.26
CA ALA A 412 -31.06 11.58 -22.56
C ALA A 412 -32.39 10.90 -22.90
N ASP A 413 -32.51 9.61 -22.61
CA ASP A 413 -33.73 8.82 -22.83
C ASP A 413 -34.89 9.35 -21.96
N LEU A 414 -34.62 9.68 -20.68
CA LEU A 414 -35.59 10.33 -19.78
C LEU A 414 -36.05 11.70 -20.28
N LYS A 415 -35.14 12.48 -20.89
CA LYS A 415 -35.48 13.78 -21.47
C LYS A 415 -36.37 13.64 -22.70
N ASN A 416 -36.17 12.59 -23.49
CA ASN A 416 -36.90 12.35 -24.73
C ASN A 416 -38.26 11.66 -24.50
N ASN A 417 -38.43 10.90 -23.41
CA ASN A 417 -39.67 10.19 -23.06
C ASN A 417 -40.11 10.45 -21.59
N PRO A 418 -40.63 11.65 -21.26
CA PRO A 418 -40.94 12.02 -19.88
C PRO A 418 -42.17 11.32 -19.25
N ILE A 419 -42.91 10.43 -19.96
CA ILE A 419 -44.30 10.07 -19.62
C ILE A 419 -44.50 8.60 -19.15
N GLY A 420 -43.46 7.80 -18.93
CA GLY A 420 -43.63 6.37 -18.60
C GLY A 420 -43.84 5.97 -17.12
N PHE A 421 -44.00 6.91 -16.17
CA PHE A 421 -43.96 6.61 -14.73
C PHE A 421 -45.20 7.03 -13.92
N LEU A 422 -46.30 7.40 -14.58
CA LEU A 422 -47.54 7.84 -13.92
C LEU A 422 -48.80 7.06 -14.36
N ASP A 423 -48.64 5.86 -14.90
CA ASP A 423 -49.75 4.89 -15.06
C ASP A 423 -49.54 3.68 -14.14
#